data_AF-A0A1C7W2Y8-F1
#
_entry.id   AF-A0A1C7W2Y8-F1
#
_cell.length_a   1.000
_cell.length_b   1.000
_cell.length_c   1.000
_cell.angle_alpha   90.00
_cell.angle_beta   90.00
_cell.angle_gamma   90.00
#
_symmetry.space_group_name_H-M   'P 1'
#
loop_
_entity.id
_entity.type
_entity.pdbx_description
1 polymer ?
#
loop_
_entity_poly.entity_id
_entity_poly.type
_entity_poly.pdbx_seq_one_letter_code
_entity_poly.pdbx_strand_id
1 'polypeptide(L)'
;MAGGWGNSENVKAELFDSYGFRRGDLSDFLEGTGVFLHIPLDEIKESIRLEYDESSCVEETVLLEKLMQENEILKEQNKKLKESTPSLLGKYRSDDPLLLAIEIRNSEWSKYDQENDRATRGNQSAIIQELEDKGFSNIQAKAIEMVACPIKRG
;
A
#
# COMPACT_ATOMS: atom_id res chain seq x y z
N MET A 1 -43.42 -42.25 -43.54
CA MET A 1 -44.02 -40.99 -43.06
C MET A 1 -43.51 -40.80 -41.64
N ALA A 2 -42.37 -40.13 -41.45
CA ALA A 2 -42.21 -38.67 -41.34
C ALA A 2 -42.98 -38.08 -40.15
N GLY A 3 -42.24 -37.73 -39.11
CA GLY A 3 -42.66 -37.00 -37.91
C GLY A 3 -41.41 -36.45 -37.23
N GLY A 4 -40.77 -35.49 -37.91
CA GLY A 4 -39.47 -34.92 -37.56
C GLY A 4 -39.52 -34.16 -36.24
N TRP A 5 -38.58 -34.49 -35.36
CA TRP A 5 -38.25 -33.67 -34.21
C TRP A 5 -37.56 -32.41 -34.73
N GLY A 6 -38.12 -31.26 -34.36
CA GLY A 6 -37.65 -29.94 -34.77
C GLY A 6 -36.17 -29.76 -34.50
N ASN A 7 -35.48 -29.40 -35.56
CA ASN A 7 -34.06 -29.15 -35.69
C ASN A 7 -33.52 -28.24 -34.57
N SER A 8 -32.71 -28.77 -33.65
CA SER A 8 -31.93 -27.95 -32.72
C SER A 8 -30.69 -27.38 -33.42
N GLU A 9 -30.91 -26.58 -34.45
CA GLU A 9 -29.87 -25.80 -35.15
C GLU A 9 -29.71 -24.39 -34.52
N ASN A 10 -29.96 -24.26 -33.22
CA ASN A 10 -29.81 -22.98 -32.55
C ASN A 10 -28.34 -22.73 -32.19
N VAL A 11 -27.71 -22.08 -33.18
CA VAL A 11 -26.57 -21.15 -33.10
C VAL A 11 -25.19 -21.80 -33.24
N LYS A 12 -24.74 -21.94 -34.49
CA LYS A 12 -23.37 -22.30 -34.88
C LYS A 12 -22.37 -21.39 -34.17
N ALA A 13 -21.38 -22.01 -33.52
CA ALA A 13 -20.28 -21.34 -32.79
C ALA A 13 -19.54 -20.28 -33.62
N GLU A 14 -19.49 -20.45 -34.94
CA GLU A 14 -18.81 -19.57 -35.90
C GLU A 14 -19.25 -18.09 -35.82
N LEU A 15 -20.50 -17.81 -35.41
CA LEU A 15 -21.00 -16.44 -35.34
C LEU A 15 -20.32 -15.64 -34.20
N PHE A 16 -20.02 -16.29 -33.08
CA PHE A 16 -19.43 -15.66 -31.89
C PHE A 16 -17.91 -15.65 -31.92
N ASP A 17 -17.29 -16.59 -32.64
CA ASP A 17 -15.84 -16.62 -32.84
C ASP A 17 -15.32 -15.34 -33.51
N SER A 18 -16.17 -14.64 -34.30
CA SER A 18 -15.84 -13.35 -34.92
C SER A 18 -15.60 -12.21 -33.92
N TYR A 19 -16.17 -12.30 -32.72
CA TYR A 19 -16.02 -11.32 -31.65
C TYR A 19 -14.88 -11.68 -30.69
N GLY A 20 -14.16 -12.78 -30.94
CA GLY A 20 -12.99 -13.18 -30.15
C GLY A 20 -13.31 -13.86 -28.82
N PHE A 21 -14.56 -14.24 -28.58
CA PHE A 21 -14.98 -14.92 -27.35
C PHE A 21 -15.60 -16.29 -27.66
N ARG A 22 -15.18 -17.31 -26.92
CA ARG A 22 -15.85 -18.61 -26.97
C ARG A 22 -17.15 -18.51 -26.18
N ARG A 23 -18.22 -19.12 -26.70
CA ARG A 23 -19.54 -19.11 -26.06
C ARG A 23 -19.52 -19.67 -24.62
N GLY A 24 -18.66 -20.66 -24.35
CA GLY A 24 -18.45 -21.18 -22.99
C GLY A 24 -17.97 -20.10 -22.03
N ASP A 25 -16.87 -19.45 -22.38
CA ASP A 25 -16.27 -18.35 -21.58
C ASP A 25 -17.26 -17.21 -21.33
N LEU A 26 -18.09 -16.88 -22.33
CA LEU A 26 -19.09 -15.83 -22.22
C LEU A 26 -20.28 -16.25 -21.35
N SER A 27 -20.66 -17.52 -21.37
CA SER A 27 -21.67 -18.09 -20.49
C SER A 27 -21.18 -18.09 -19.03
N ASP A 28 -19.96 -18.57 -18.80
CA ASP A 28 -19.35 -18.63 -17.47
C ASP A 28 -19.17 -17.22 -16.89
N PHE A 29 -18.75 -16.26 -17.71
CA PHE A 29 -18.65 -14.86 -17.32
C PHE A 29 -20.01 -14.27 -16.91
N LEU A 30 -21.04 -14.49 -17.73
CA LEU A 30 -22.37 -13.95 -17.46
C LEU A 30 -23.01 -14.58 -16.22
N GLU A 31 -22.86 -15.89 -16.02
CA GLU A 31 -23.28 -16.56 -14.79
C GLU A 31 -22.52 -16.04 -13.56
N GLY A 32 -21.22 -15.77 -13.70
CA GLY A 32 -20.40 -15.12 -12.66
C GLY A 32 -20.86 -13.69 -12.32
N THR A 33 -21.51 -12.99 -13.26
CA THR A 33 -22.15 -11.67 -13.04
C THR A 33 -23.61 -11.75 -12.58
N GLY A 34 -24.13 -12.96 -12.34
CA GLY A 34 -25.51 -13.18 -11.90
C GLY A 34 -26.56 -13.17 -13.02
N VAL A 35 -26.13 -13.27 -14.28
CA VAL A 35 -27.01 -13.33 -15.46
C VAL A 35 -27.10 -14.77 -15.95
N PHE A 36 -28.26 -15.39 -15.74
CA PHE A 36 -28.50 -16.79 -16.07
C PHE A 36 -29.13 -16.95 -17.46
N LEU A 37 -28.33 -17.43 -18.42
CA LEU A 37 -28.74 -17.59 -19.82
C LEU A 37 -29.67 -18.80 -20.08
N HIS A 38 -29.90 -19.64 -19.07
CA HIS A 38 -30.74 -20.84 -19.17
C HIS A 38 -32.21 -20.56 -18.86
N ILE A 39 -32.55 -19.35 -18.42
CA ILE A 39 -33.94 -18.94 -18.13
C ILE A 39 -34.61 -18.55 -19.45
N PRO A 40 -35.72 -19.20 -19.85
CA PRO A 40 -36.48 -18.80 -21.03
C PRO A 40 -36.93 -17.33 -20.92
N LEU A 41 -36.88 -16.58 -22.04
CA LEU A 41 -37.25 -15.16 -22.07
C LEU A 41 -38.65 -14.88 -21.50
N ASP A 42 -39.58 -15.84 -21.64
CA ASP A 42 -40.94 -15.75 -21.15
C ASP A 42 -41.06 -15.90 -19.62
N GLU A 43 -40.03 -16.44 -18.97
CA GLU A 43 -39.91 -16.59 -17.52
C GLU A 43 -39.13 -15.44 -16.86
N ILE A 44 -38.50 -14.57 -17.66
CA ILE A 44 -37.88 -13.32 -17.18
C ILE A 44 -39.00 -12.35 -16.82
N LYS A 45 -39.61 -12.56 -15.65
CA LYS A 45 -40.36 -11.51 -14.98
C LYS A 45 -39.37 -10.42 -14.62
N GLU A 46 -39.83 -9.17 -14.67
CA GLU A 46 -39.11 -7.94 -14.31
C GLU A 46 -38.40 -7.96 -12.94
N SER A 47 -38.57 -9.04 -12.17
CA SER A 47 -37.92 -9.39 -10.92
C SER A 47 -36.48 -9.92 -11.04
N ILE A 48 -35.86 -10.01 -12.23
CA ILE A 48 -34.39 -10.00 -12.33
C ILE A 48 -33.89 -8.56 -12.47
N ARG A 49 -34.47 -7.62 -11.71
CA ARG A 49 -33.59 -6.65 -11.08
C ARG A 49 -32.83 -7.48 -10.06
N LEU A 50 -31.55 -7.74 -10.33
CA LEU A 50 -30.57 -7.96 -9.27
C LEU A 50 -31.02 -7.09 -8.10
N GLU A 51 -31.13 -7.65 -6.90
CA GLU A 51 -31.22 -6.85 -5.69
C GLU A 51 -29.94 -6.02 -5.63
N TYR A 52 -29.95 -4.93 -6.40
CA TYR A 52 -29.00 -3.85 -6.37
C TYR A 52 -29.38 -3.17 -5.08
N ASP A 53 -28.81 -3.68 -3.99
CA ASP A 53 -28.99 -3.09 -2.69
C ASP A 53 -28.32 -1.72 -2.76
N GLU A 54 -29.11 -0.69 -3.12
CA GLU A 54 -28.66 0.70 -3.16
C GLU A 54 -28.00 1.08 -1.82
N SER A 55 -28.42 0.44 -0.72
CA SER A 55 -27.81 0.58 0.60
C SER A 55 -26.34 0.15 0.62
N SER A 56 -25.98 -0.98 -0.01
CA SER A 56 -24.60 -1.47 -0.11
C SER A 56 -23.72 -0.52 -0.93
N CYS A 57 -24.24 0.02 -2.04
CA CYS A 57 -23.55 1.01 -2.87
C CYS A 57 -23.34 2.34 -2.11
N VAL A 58 -24.34 2.78 -1.35
CA VAL A 58 -24.25 4.00 -0.53
C VAL A 58 -23.25 3.81 0.62
N GLU A 59 -23.20 2.64 1.24
CA GLU A 59 -22.22 2.33 2.30
C GLU A 59 -20.79 2.28 1.76
N GLU A 60 -20.58 1.66 0.59
CA GLU A 60 -19.28 1.63 -0.10
C GLU A 60 -18.81 3.01 -0.54
N THR A 61 -19.71 3.84 -1.08
CA THR A 61 -19.37 5.22 -1.49
C THR A 61 -19.03 6.10 -0.28
N VAL A 62 -19.77 6.00 0.83
CA VAL A 62 -19.47 6.72 2.07
C VAL A 62 -18.15 6.26 2.68
N LEU A 63 -17.84 4.97 2.64
CA LEU A 63 -16.55 4.42 3.09
C LEU A 63 -15.39 4.93 2.21
N LEU A 64 -15.60 4.97 0.90
CA LEU A 64 -14.60 5.44 -0.06
C LEU A 64 -14.30 6.93 0.14
N GLU A 65 -15.34 7.76 0.35
CA GLU A 65 -15.17 9.18 0.67
C GLU A 65 -14.38 9.40 1.97
N LYS A 66 -14.68 8.63 3.02
CA LYS A 66 -13.91 8.68 4.29
C LYS A 66 -12.45 8.29 4.07
N LEU A 67 -12.18 7.20 3.34
CA LEU A 67 -10.82 6.77 3.03
C LEU A 67 -10.06 7.79 2.17
N MET A 68 -10.74 8.49 1.26
CA MET A 68 -10.14 9.56 0.48
C MET A 68 -9.78 10.76 1.36
N GLN A 69 -10.69 11.19 2.24
CA GLN A 69 -10.43 12.27 3.20
C GLN A 69 -9.27 11.92 4.14
N GLU A 70 -9.24 10.70 4.67
CA GLU A 70 -8.12 10.22 5.49
C GLU A 70 -6.80 10.24 4.72
N ASN A 71 -6.81 9.80 3.46
CA ASN A 71 -5.62 9.88 2.60
C ASN A 71 -5.15 11.32 2.37
N GLU A 72 -6.06 12.27 2.17
CA GLU A 72 -5.72 13.68 2.03
C GLU A 72 -5.11 14.25 3.31
N ILE A 73 -5.72 13.97 4.46
CA ILE A 73 -5.20 14.38 5.77
C ILE A 73 -3.80 13.78 6.00
N LEU A 74 -3.63 12.49 5.73
CA LEU A 74 -2.33 11.81 5.88
C LEU A 74 -1.26 12.38 4.93
N LYS A 75 -1.64 12.73 3.70
CA LYS A 75 -0.73 13.39 2.74
C LYS A 75 -0.32 14.78 3.22
N GLU A 76 -1.26 15.56 3.75
CA GLU A 76 -0.98 16.89 4.27
C GLU A 76 -0.10 16.84 5.53
N GLN A 77 -0.38 15.91 6.45
CA GLN A 77 0.45 15.65 7.62
C GLN A 77 1.87 15.24 7.22
N ASN A 78 2.02 14.33 6.26
CA ASN A 78 3.32 13.94 5.71
C ASN A 78 4.08 15.13 5.10
N LYS A 79 3.37 16.02 4.39
CA LYS A 79 3.97 17.22 3.81
C LYS A 79 4.48 18.15 4.90
N LYS A 80 3.67 18.44 5.92
CA LYS A 80 4.07 19.26 7.09
C LYS A 80 5.26 18.68 7.83
N LEU A 81 5.29 17.36 8.03
CA LEU A 81 6.41 16.65 8.65
C LEU A 81 7.69 16.75 7.80
N LYS A 82 7.59 16.60 6.48
CA LYS A 82 8.72 16.80 5.56
C LYS A 82 9.21 18.25 5.52
N GLU A 83 8.32 19.23 5.66
CA GLU A 83 8.70 20.64 5.78
C GLU A 83 9.40 20.93 7.12
N SER A 84 9.10 20.16 8.17
CA SER A 84 9.76 20.30 9.49
C SER A 84 11.16 19.68 9.54
N THR A 85 11.48 18.74 8.66
CA THR A 85 12.84 18.22 8.53
C THR A 85 13.75 19.26 7.88
N PRO A 86 15.00 19.46 8.36
CA PRO A 86 15.93 20.40 7.77
C PRO A 86 16.04 20.23 6.26
N SER A 87 15.94 21.34 5.52
CA SER A 87 16.00 21.31 4.06
C SER A 87 17.33 20.70 3.61
N LEU A 88 17.27 19.80 2.62
CA LEU A 88 18.43 19.15 1.95
C LEU A 88 19.12 18.03 2.73
N LEU A 89 18.66 17.67 3.94
CA LEU A 89 19.19 16.54 4.69
C LEU A 89 19.07 15.23 3.88
N GLY A 90 20.17 14.51 3.65
CA GLY A 90 20.16 13.27 2.88
C GLY A 90 19.83 13.41 1.38
N LYS A 91 19.63 14.63 0.86
CA LYS A 91 19.19 14.83 -0.54
C LYS A 91 20.29 14.58 -1.56
N TYR A 92 21.52 14.96 -1.23
CA TYR A 92 22.67 14.89 -2.14
C TYR A 92 23.60 13.71 -1.84
N ARG A 93 23.43 13.09 -0.68
CA ARG A 93 24.31 12.04 -0.20
C ARG A 93 23.55 11.10 0.75
N SER A 94 23.64 9.80 0.48
CA SER A 94 23.05 8.76 1.33
C SER A 94 23.82 8.56 2.63
N ASP A 95 25.13 8.78 2.61
CA ASP A 95 26.04 8.73 3.77
C ASP A 95 26.20 10.11 4.45
N ASP A 96 25.14 10.91 4.51
CA ASP A 96 25.17 12.23 5.17
C ASP A 96 25.46 12.08 6.68
N PRO A 97 26.58 12.62 7.20
CA PRO A 97 26.98 12.54 8.61
C PRO A 97 25.93 13.10 9.56
N LEU A 98 25.22 14.15 9.16
CA LEU A 98 24.20 14.76 10.01
C LEU A 98 22.94 13.90 10.04
N LEU A 99 22.56 13.32 8.90
CA LEU A 99 21.45 12.37 8.83
C LEU A 99 21.74 11.15 9.72
N LEU A 100 22.93 10.56 9.58
CA LEU A 100 23.38 9.43 10.39
C LEU A 100 23.39 9.77 11.89
N ALA A 101 23.85 10.97 12.26
CA ALA A 101 23.85 11.39 13.66
C ALA A 101 22.41 11.48 14.24
N ILE A 102 21.46 11.97 13.44
CA ILE A 102 20.04 12.03 13.85
C ILE A 102 19.46 10.63 13.98
N GLU A 103 19.75 9.73 13.03
CA GLU A 103 19.30 8.33 13.08
C GLU A 103 19.83 7.61 14.32
N ILE A 104 21.14 7.72 14.60
CA ILE A 104 21.77 7.13 15.79
C ILE A 104 21.16 7.71 17.07
N ARG A 105 20.89 9.02 17.12
CA ARG A 105 20.21 9.63 18.27
C ARG A 105 18.81 9.04 18.46
N ASN A 106 18.06 8.88 17.38
CA ASN A 106 16.70 8.34 17.45
C ASN A 106 16.65 6.84 17.75
N SER A 107 17.67 6.06 17.39
CA SER A 107 17.73 4.62 17.74
C SER A 107 18.31 4.40 19.13
N GLU A 108 19.59 4.75 19.30
CA GLU A 108 20.41 4.40 20.47
C GLU A 108 20.11 5.26 21.70
N TRP A 109 19.64 6.49 21.48
CA TRP A 109 19.42 7.46 22.55
C TRP A 109 17.94 7.80 22.77
N SER A 110 17.01 7.09 22.13
CA SER A 110 15.56 7.29 22.29
C SER A 110 15.07 7.19 23.74
N LYS A 111 15.72 6.33 24.53
CA LYS A 111 15.38 6.04 25.92
C LYS A 111 16.37 6.64 26.91
N TYR A 112 17.22 7.56 26.45
CA TYR A 112 18.20 8.19 27.31
C TYR A 112 17.52 8.97 28.43
N ASP A 113 17.94 8.69 29.67
CA ASP A 113 17.48 9.39 30.86
C ASP A 113 18.70 9.97 31.59
N GLN A 114 18.69 11.28 31.82
CA GLN A 114 19.78 12.01 32.43
C GLN A 114 20.01 11.58 33.90
N GLU A 115 18.94 11.19 34.62
CA GLU A 115 19.04 10.76 36.02
C GLU A 115 19.55 9.32 36.15
N ASN A 116 19.43 8.52 35.09
CA ASN A 116 19.88 7.12 35.05
C ASN A 116 20.80 6.86 33.85
N ASP A 117 21.83 7.71 33.70
CA ASP A 117 22.79 7.67 32.60
C ASP A 117 23.40 6.27 32.43
N ARG A 118 23.86 5.65 33.52
CA ARG A 118 24.57 4.37 33.45
C ARG A 118 23.73 3.23 32.85
N ALA A 119 22.42 3.24 33.07
CA ALA A 119 21.53 2.19 32.56
C ALA A 119 20.99 2.50 31.16
N THR A 120 20.93 3.76 30.76
CA THR A 120 20.29 4.22 29.51
C THR A 120 21.27 4.73 28.46
N ARG A 121 22.56 4.80 28.78
CA ARG A 121 23.63 5.24 27.88
C ARG A 121 23.84 4.25 26.73
N GLY A 122 23.82 4.77 25.51
CA GLY A 122 24.18 4.03 24.30
C GLY A 122 25.65 3.59 24.28
N ASN A 123 25.93 2.48 23.61
CA ASN A 123 27.28 1.93 23.50
C ASN A 123 28.11 2.70 22.46
N GLN A 124 28.88 3.68 22.92
CA GLN A 124 29.65 4.57 22.06
C GLN A 124 30.71 3.85 21.21
N SER A 125 31.38 2.84 21.76
CA SER A 125 32.38 2.08 21.00
C SER A 125 31.75 1.27 19.87
N ALA A 126 30.55 0.71 20.10
CA ALA A 126 29.81 0.01 19.05
C ALA A 126 29.38 0.98 17.94
N ILE A 127 28.85 2.15 18.30
CA ILE A 127 28.45 3.18 17.32
C ILE A 127 29.64 3.61 16.43
N ILE A 128 30.81 3.86 17.04
CA ILE A 128 32.02 4.26 16.28
C ILE A 128 32.45 3.12 15.34
N GLN A 129 32.45 1.88 15.84
CA GLN A 129 32.84 0.72 15.03
C GLN A 129 31.89 0.50 13.85
N GLU A 130 30.58 0.61 14.06
CA GLU A 130 29.58 0.51 12.99
C GLU A 130 29.75 1.60 11.91
N LEU A 131 30.15 2.81 12.30
CA LEU A 131 30.44 3.89 11.36
C LEU A 131 31.76 3.64 10.60
N GLU A 132 32.78 3.07 11.26
CA GLU A 132 34.01 2.67 10.60
C GLU A 132 33.78 1.54 9.58
N ASP A 133 32.93 0.57 9.92
CA ASP A 133 32.53 -0.52 9.02
C ASP A 133 31.73 -0.01 7.80
N LYS A 134 31.01 1.11 7.96
CA LYS A 134 30.34 1.83 6.85
C LYS A 134 31.31 2.65 5.98
N GLY A 135 32.60 2.68 6.30
CA GLY A 135 33.65 3.33 5.52
C GLY A 135 34.03 4.74 5.97
N PHE A 136 33.53 5.21 7.13
CA PHE A 136 33.96 6.50 7.68
C PHE A 136 35.34 6.39 8.33
N SER A 137 36.15 7.43 8.22
CA SER A 137 37.39 7.52 9.00
C SER A 137 37.08 7.59 10.49
N ASN A 138 37.99 7.08 11.34
CA ASN A 138 37.84 7.12 12.81
C ASN A 138 37.51 8.55 13.33
N ILE A 139 38.11 9.58 12.74
CA ILE A 139 37.85 10.98 13.08
C ILE A 139 36.42 11.38 12.74
N GLN A 140 35.92 11.01 11.56
CA GLN A 140 34.55 11.29 11.14
C GLN A 140 33.53 10.48 11.96
N ALA A 141 33.80 9.20 12.21
CA ALA A 141 32.95 8.35 13.04
C ALA A 141 32.78 8.95 14.45
N LYS A 142 33.88 9.39 15.07
CA LYS A 142 33.85 10.12 16.34
C LYS A 142 33.09 11.44 16.25
N ALA A 143 33.25 12.20 15.18
CA ALA A 143 32.52 13.44 14.98
C ALA A 143 31.00 13.21 14.89
N ILE A 144 30.57 12.20 14.14
CA ILE A 144 29.17 11.80 14.01
C ILE A 144 28.61 11.35 15.37
N GLU A 145 29.34 10.49 16.09
CA GLU A 145 28.95 10.02 17.42
C GLU A 145 28.82 11.18 18.42
N MET A 146 29.76 12.14 18.40
CA MET A 146 29.69 13.33 19.26
C MET A 146 28.45 14.18 18.98
N VAL A 147 28.07 14.34 17.70
CA VAL A 147 26.85 15.09 17.33
C VAL A 147 25.60 14.31 17.73
N ALA A 148 25.61 12.98 17.61
CA ALA A 148 24.49 12.13 17.99
C ALA A 148 24.27 12.08 19.52
N CYS A 149 25.36 12.05 20.29
CA CYS A 149 25.35 11.88 21.74
C CYS A 149 24.66 13.06 22.46
N PRO A 150 23.65 12.83 23.33
CA PRO A 150 23.00 13.88 24.11
C PRO A 150 23.79 14.30 25.36
N ILE A 151 24.81 13.52 25.76
CA ILE A 151 25.59 13.73 26.98
C ILE A 151 26.48 14.97 26.84
N LYS A 152 26.40 15.90 27.80
CA LYS A 152 27.39 16.98 27.94
C LYS A 152 28.71 16.41 28.44
N ARG A 153 29.72 16.40 27.58
CA ARG A 153 31.10 16.04 27.92
C ARG A 153 31.81 17.26 28.49
N GLY A 154 31.50 17.59 29.74
CA GLY A 154 32.12 18.67 30.52
C GLY A 154 33.12 18.12 31.53
#